data_AF-A0A536TC76-F1
#
_entry.id   AF-A0A536TC76-F1
#
_cell.length_a   1.000
_cell.length_b   1.000
_cell.length_c   1.000
_cell.angle_alpha   90.00
_cell.angle_beta   90.00
_cell.angle_gamma   90.00
#
_symmetry.space_group_name_H-M   'P 1'
#
loop_
_entity.id
_entity.type
_entity.pdbx_description
1 polymer ?
#
loop_
_entity_poly.entity_id
_entity_poly.type
_entity_poly.pdbx_seq_one_letter_code
_entity_poly.pdbx_strand_id
1 'polypeptide(L)'
;GVGLVVYSRKEGRALGEVTKFLVYNARKRQKGGDSADNYFLRTECVAGVQDMRFQELMPDVLHWLGIRRIHRLVSMSNLKYDAIVGSAIEVVERVKLPDELIPADARVEMDAKKAAGYYSDGEAPDAQQIAAAKGRDL
;
A
#
# COMPACT_ATOMS: atom_id res chain seq x y z
N GLY A 1 17.89 19.32 -6.80
CA GLY A 1 18.06 17.86 -6.79
C GLY A 1 17.38 17.25 -8.00
N VAL A 2 17.56 15.94 -8.24
CA VAL A 2 16.91 15.19 -9.32
C VAL A 2 15.96 14.17 -8.68
N GLY A 3 14.75 14.03 -9.23
CA GLY A 3 13.75 13.07 -8.77
C GLY A 3 13.01 12.46 -9.96
N LEU A 4 12.48 11.25 -9.76
CA LEU A 4 11.68 10.53 -10.74
C LEU A 4 10.38 10.07 -10.08
N VAL A 5 9.26 10.24 -10.79
CA VAL A 5 7.97 9.67 -10.43
C VAL A 5 7.54 8.71 -11.53
N VAL A 6 7.31 7.46 -11.16
CA VAL A 6 6.75 6.44 -12.06
C VAL A 6 5.24 6.34 -11.81
N TYR A 7 4.45 6.78 -12.76
CA TYR A 7 2.98 6.72 -12.68
C TYR A 7 2.43 5.46 -13.37
N SER A 8 2.24 4.38 -12.61
CA SER A 8 1.62 3.16 -13.12
C SER A 8 0.10 3.26 -13.14
N ARG A 9 -0.52 3.14 -14.32
CA ARG A 9 -1.99 3.11 -14.51
C ARG A 9 -2.62 1.79 -14.06
N LYS A 10 -2.46 1.44 -12.78
CA LYS A 10 -2.93 0.19 -12.14
C LYS A 10 -3.95 0.52 -11.03
N GLU A 11 -5.02 1.22 -11.37
CA GLU A 11 -6.05 1.69 -10.43
C GLU A 11 -6.66 0.54 -9.63
N GLY A 12 -6.97 0.80 -8.35
CA GLY A 12 -7.63 -0.19 -7.49
C GLY A 12 -6.85 -1.48 -7.32
N ARG A 13 -5.51 -1.43 -7.23
CA ARG A 13 -4.65 -2.64 -7.26
C ARG A 13 -4.83 -3.47 -8.55
N ALA A 14 -4.93 -2.78 -9.68
CA ALA A 14 -5.25 -3.35 -10.98
C ALA A 14 -6.63 -4.02 -11.08
N LEU A 15 -7.54 -3.78 -10.13
CA LEU A 15 -8.94 -4.23 -10.18
C LEU A 15 -9.86 -3.25 -10.95
N GLY A 16 -9.35 -2.05 -11.24
CA GLY A 16 -10.12 -0.99 -11.87
C GLY A 16 -10.96 -0.17 -10.90
N GLU A 17 -11.47 0.95 -11.41
CA GLU A 17 -12.16 1.97 -10.62
C GLU A 17 -13.53 1.49 -10.10
N VAL A 18 -14.31 0.78 -10.92
CA VAL A 18 -15.63 0.26 -10.54
C VAL A 18 -15.52 -0.66 -9.32
N THR A 19 -14.61 -1.63 -9.39
CA THR A 19 -14.36 -2.59 -8.31
C THR A 19 -13.89 -1.89 -7.04
N LYS A 20 -13.03 -0.87 -7.16
CA LYS A 20 -12.59 -0.04 -6.02
C LYS A 20 -13.78 0.60 -5.30
N PHE A 21 -14.73 1.19 -6.03
CA PHE A 21 -15.92 1.78 -5.42
C PHE A 21 -16.85 0.74 -4.78
N LEU A 22 -16.96 -0.45 -5.36
CA LEU A 22 -17.69 -1.56 -4.74
C LEU A 22 -17.05 -1.98 -3.42
N VAL A 23 -15.72 -2.10 -3.37
CA VAL A 23 -14.97 -2.41 -2.13
C VAL A 23 -15.16 -1.32 -1.08
N TYR A 24 -15.11 -0.05 -1.47
CA TYR A 24 -15.33 1.06 -0.53
C TYR A 24 -16.73 1.02 0.09
N ASN A 25 -17.75 0.77 -0.74
CA ASN A 25 -19.13 0.61 -0.26
C ASN A 25 -19.30 -0.62 0.64
N ALA A 26 -18.68 -1.74 0.29
CA ALA A 26 -18.72 -2.97 1.08
C ALA A 26 -18.06 -2.77 2.46
N ARG A 27 -16.90 -2.09 2.50
CA ARG A 27 -16.21 -1.73 3.75
C ARG A 27 -17.07 -0.82 4.62
N LYS A 28 -17.70 0.21 4.03
CA LYS A 28 -18.57 1.13 4.77
C LYS A 28 -19.79 0.42 5.39
N ARG A 29 -20.39 -0.51 4.67
CA ARG A 29 -21.66 -1.16 5.07
C ARG A 29 -21.47 -2.45 5.86
N GLN A 30 -20.23 -2.83 6.19
CA GLN A 30 -20.00 -4.06 6.95
C GLN A 30 -20.47 -3.91 8.40
N LYS A 31 -21.01 -5.01 8.94
CA LYS A 31 -21.36 -5.08 10.37
C LYS A 31 -20.09 -4.91 11.20
N GLY A 32 -20.06 -3.91 12.09
CA GLY A 32 -18.89 -3.58 12.92
C GLY A 32 -18.04 -2.41 12.41
N GLY A 33 -18.39 -1.80 11.27
CA GLY A 33 -17.67 -0.65 10.72
C GLY A 33 -16.37 -1.03 10.02
N ASP A 34 -15.73 -0.08 9.35
CA ASP A 34 -14.44 -0.30 8.68
C ASP A 34 -13.34 -0.63 9.71
N SER A 35 -12.56 -1.68 9.50
CA SER A 35 -11.52 -2.11 10.46
C SER A 35 -10.28 -2.62 9.74
N ALA A 36 -9.13 -2.51 10.39
CA ALA A 36 -7.86 -2.89 9.77
C ALA A 36 -7.79 -4.39 9.47
N ASP A 37 -8.30 -5.24 10.37
CA ASP A 37 -8.39 -6.70 10.19
C ASP A 37 -9.15 -7.12 8.93
N ASN A 38 -10.25 -6.41 8.63
CA ASN A 38 -11.11 -6.74 7.49
C ASN A 38 -10.70 -6.05 6.19
N TYR A 39 -9.68 -5.19 6.23
CA TYR A 39 -9.32 -4.32 5.11
C TYR A 39 -9.04 -5.10 3.81
N PHE A 40 -8.17 -6.10 3.89
CA PHE A 40 -7.78 -6.92 2.74
C PHE A 40 -8.87 -7.93 2.37
N LEU A 41 -9.47 -8.56 3.39
CA LEU A 41 -10.55 -9.53 3.22
C LEU A 41 -11.73 -8.95 2.44
N ARG A 42 -12.09 -7.68 2.64
CA ARG A 42 -13.18 -7.05 1.88
C ARG A 42 -12.88 -6.88 0.41
N THR A 43 -11.63 -6.65 0.07
CA THR A 43 -11.22 -6.62 -1.35
C THR A 43 -11.42 -8.01 -1.95
N GLU A 44 -10.96 -9.05 -1.27
CA GLU A 44 -11.09 -10.44 -1.70
C GLU A 44 -12.55 -10.90 -1.82
N CYS A 45 -13.44 -10.54 -0.89
CA CYS A 45 -14.86 -10.88 -0.98
C CYS A 45 -15.54 -10.29 -2.21
N VAL A 46 -15.11 -9.11 -2.68
CA VAL A 46 -15.72 -8.42 -3.84
C VAL A 46 -15.05 -8.83 -5.15
N ALA A 47 -13.73 -8.98 -5.14
CA ALA A 47 -12.93 -9.15 -6.34
C ALA A 47 -12.34 -10.56 -6.53
N GLY A 48 -12.48 -11.44 -5.55
CA GLY A 48 -11.86 -12.79 -5.53
C GLY A 48 -10.36 -12.80 -5.23
N VAL A 49 -9.73 -11.62 -5.13
CA VAL A 49 -8.29 -11.48 -4.86
C VAL A 49 -8.01 -10.14 -4.19
N GLN A 50 -6.91 -10.06 -3.42
CA GLN A 50 -6.54 -8.86 -2.67
C GLN A 50 -5.74 -7.84 -3.49
N ASP A 51 -5.00 -8.28 -4.51
CA ASP A 51 -4.13 -7.47 -5.37
C ASP A 51 -3.93 -8.17 -6.72
N MET A 52 -4.21 -7.49 -7.83
CA MET A 52 -3.94 -8.01 -9.19
C MET A 52 -2.71 -7.36 -9.85
N ARG A 53 -1.97 -6.53 -9.11
CA ARG A 53 -0.77 -5.89 -9.66
C ARG A 53 0.35 -6.91 -9.74
N PHE A 54 0.91 -7.03 -10.93
CA PHE A 54 2.22 -7.64 -11.11
C PHE A 54 3.29 -6.59 -10.78
N GLN A 55 3.86 -6.67 -9.56
CA GLN A 55 4.83 -5.71 -9.03
C GLN A 55 6.26 -6.02 -9.48
N GLU A 56 6.49 -7.25 -9.91
CA GLU A 56 7.74 -7.78 -10.44
C GLU A 56 8.19 -7.00 -11.69
N LEU A 57 7.25 -6.45 -12.47
CA LEU A 57 7.52 -5.58 -13.64
C LEU A 57 7.65 -4.10 -13.29
N MET A 58 7.50 -3.72 -12.02
CA MET A 58 7.64 -2.32 -11.61
C MET A 58 9.04 -1.75 -11.86
N PRO A 59 10.14 -2.50 -11.69
CA PRO A 59 11.49 -2.00 -11.95
C PRO A 59 11.81 -1.76 -13.44
N ASP A 60 11.02 -2.27 -14.38
CA ASP A 60 11.32 -2.23 -15.82
C ASP A 60 11.61 -0.81 -16.33
N VAL A 61 10.81 0.17 -15.91
CA VAL A 61 11.01 1.57 -16.28
C VAL A 61 12.27 2.16 -15.66
N LEU A 62 12.67 1.69 -14.48
CA LEU A 62 13.89 2.13 -13.81
C LEU A 62 15.11 1.60 -14.57
N HIS A 63 15.06 0.34 -14.99
CA HIS A 63 16.07 -0.28 -15.85
C HIS A 63 16.16 0.40 -17.21
N TRP A 64 15.02 0.70 -17.82
CA TRP A 64 14.96 1.41 -19.10
C TRP A 64 15.65 2.79 -19.03
N LEU A 65 15.51 3.49 -17.91
CA LEU A 65 16.18 4.75 -17.63
C LEU A 65 17.64 4.60 -17.17
N GLY A 66 18.15 3.37 -17.07
CA GLY A 66 19.53 3.09 -16.65
C GLY A 66 19.79 3.31 -15.16
N ILE A 67 18.75 3.33 -14.32
CA ILE A 67 18.88 3.55 -12.88
C ILE A 67 19.47 2.30 -12.24
N ARG A 68 20.59 2.47 -11.53
CA ARG A 68 21.26 1.39 -10.76
C ARG A 68 21.23 1.60 -9.26
N ARG A 69 20.99 2.85 -8.83
CA ARG A 69 20.99 3.26 -7.43
C ARG A 69 19.92 4.30 -7.17
N ILE A 70 19.14 4.10 -6.11
CA ILE A 70 18.14 5.01 -5.60
C ILE A 70 18.58 5.43 -4.20
N HIS A 71 18.98 6.70 -4.07
CA HIS A 71 19.38 7.24 -2.78
C HIS A 71 18.22 7.27 -1.78
N ARG A 72 17.01 7.62 -2.26
CA ARG A 72 15.82 7.75 -1.41
C ARG A 72 14.60 7.18 -2.13
N LEU A 73 14.17 5.99 -1.74
CA LEU A 73 12.96 5.37 -2.26
C LEU A 73 11.77 5.82 -1.41
N VAL A 74 10.94 6.70 -1.94
CA VAL A 74 9.71 7.17 -1.28
C VAL A 74 8.60 6.13 -1.44
N SER A 75 8.64 5.07 -0.62
CA SER A 75 7.65 4.00 -0.63
C SER A 75 7.68 3.17 0.66
N MET A 76 6.51 3.00 1.26
CA MET A 76 6.30 2.08 2.39
C MET A 76 6.03 0.63 1.94
N SER A 77 5.76 0.40 0.64
CA SER A 77 5.39 -0.94 0.14
C SER A 77 6.62 -1.86 0.04
N ASN A 78 6.58 -3.03 0.69
CA ASN A 78 7.62 -4.05 0.55
C ASN A 78 7.61 -4.68 -0.83
N LEU A 79 6.45 -5.03 -1.38
CA LEU A 79 6.36 -5.57 -2.75
C LEU A 79 7.11 -4.72 -3.78
N LYS A 80 7.04 -3.38 -3.65
CA LYS A 80 7.81 -2.48 -4.51
C LYS A 80 9.31 -2.53 -4.21
N TYR A 81 9.69 -2.44 -2.95
CA TYR A 81 11.08 -2.47 -2.53
C TYR A 81 11.77 -3.79 -2.94
N ASP A 82 11.13 -4.92 -2.67
CA ASP A 82 11.62 -6.26 -2.96
C ASP A 82 11.78 -6.46 -4.47
N ALA A 83 10.83 -6.00 -5.28
CA ALA A 83 10.96 -6.04 -6.74
C ALA A 83 12.14 -5.19 -7.24
N ILE A 84 12.34 -3.98 -6.70
CA ILE A 84 13.47 -3.09 -7.08
C ILE A 84 14.81 -3.75 -6.73
N VAL A 85 15.01 -4.13 -5.47
CA VAL A 85 16.28 -4.70 -5.00
C VAL A 85 16.53 -6.07 -5.63
N GLY A 86 15.50 -6.90 -5.76
CA GLY A 86 15.56 -8.19 -6.44
C GLY A 86 15.92 -8.09 -7.92
N SER A 87 15.70 -6.93 -8.55
CA SER A 87 16.13 -6.62 -9.91
C SER A 87 17.53 -6.00 -10.02
N ALA A 88 18.33 -6.05 -8.95
CA ALA A 88 19.69 -5.52 -8.86
C ALA A 88 19.81 -3.98 -8.90
N ILE A 89 18.80 -3.25 -8.41
CA ILE A 89 18.88 -1.81 -8.16
C ILE A 89 19.14 -1.58 -6.67
N GLU A 90 20.23 -0.88 -6.33
CA GLU A 90 20.55 -0.53 -4.95
C GLU A 90 19.57 0.53 -4.42
N VAL A 91 19.05 0.33 -3.21
CA VAL A 91 18.26 1.33 -2.48
C VAL A 91 19.00 1.68 -1.20
N VAL A 92 19.38 2.96 -1.04
CA VAL A 92 20.15 3.43 0.13
C VAL A 92 19.25 3.68 1.33
N GLU A 93 18.14 4.39 1.13
CA GLU A 93 17.18 4.75 2.16
C GLU A 93 15.75 4.53 1.65
N ARG A 94 14.89 3.98 2.51
CA ARG A 94 13.44 3.97 2.31
C ARG A 94 12.83 5.13 3.10
N VAL A 95 12.01 5.94 2.45
CA VAL A 95 11.37 7.10 3.06
C VAL A 95 9.88 6.81 3.21
N LYS A 96 9.38 6.80 4.46
CA LYS A 96 7.95 6.66 4.74
C LYS A 96 7.17 7.94 4.41
N LEU A 97 5.85 7.82 4.33
CA LEU A 97 4.99 9.00 4.29
C LEU A 97 5.02 9.69 5.67
N PRO A 98 5.25 11.01 5.73
CA PRO A 98 5.19 11.75 7.00
C PRO A 98 3.81 11.63 7.66
N ASP A 99 3.78 11.48 8.98
CA ASP A 99 2.53 11.16 9.71
C ASP A 99 1.53 12.32 9.65
N GLU A 100 2.02 13.56 9.62
CA GLU A 100 1.23 14.79 9.45
C GLU A 100 0.55 14.89 8.08
N LEU A 101 1.05 14.14 7.08
CA LEU A 101 0.46 14.07 5.75
C LEU A 101 -0.50 12.88 5.60
N ILE A 102 -0.74 12.08 6.64
CA ILE A 102 -1.70 10.97 6.66
C ILE A 102 -3.08 11.50 7.09
N PRO A 103 -4.06 11.55 6.18
CA PRO A 103 -5.41 12.00 6.50
C PRO A 103 -6.09 11.16 7.58
N ALA A 104 -7.05 11.77 8.29
CA ALA A 104 -7.70 11.13 9.42
C ALA A 104 -8.47 9.85 9.11
N ASP A 105 -9.01 9.81 7.91
CA ASP A 105 -9.72 8.69 7.34
C ASP A 105 -8.81 7.60 6.76
N ALA A 106 -7.51 7.86 6.60
CA ALA A 106 -6.56 6.90 6.06
C ALA A 106 -5.88 6.02 7.13
N ARG A 107 -6.15 6.25 8.44
CA ARG A 107 -5.50 5.51 9.54
C ARG A 107 -5.78 4.01 9.47
N VAL A 108 -7.03 3.59 9.26
CA VAL A 108 -7.37 2.16 9.12
C VAL A 108 -6.62 1.49 7.98
N GLU A 109 -6.53 2.16 6.83
CA GLU A 109 -5.77 1.65 5.68
C GLU A 109 -4.27 1.58 6.00
N MET A 110 -3.75 2.56 6.74
CA MET A 110 -2.35 2.57 7.14
C MET A 110 -2.02 1.47 8.15
N ASP A 111 -2.86 1.27 9.16
CA ASP A 111 -2.69 0.25 10.19
C ASP A 111 -2.79 -1.15 9.58
N ALA A 112 -3.78 -1.37 8.69
CA ALA A 112 -3.89 -2.61 7.93
C ALA A 112 -2.63 -2.89 7.10
N LYS A 113 -2.08 -1.87 6.43
CA LYS A 113 -0.87 -2.02 5.61
C LYS A 113 0.38 -2.29 6.45
N LYS A 114 0.54 -1.60 7.59
CA LYS A 114 1.63 -1.85 8.53
C LYS A 114 1.55 -3.26 9.12
N ALA A 115 0.36 -3.71 9.49
CA ALA A 115 0.10 -5.08 9.92
C ALA A 115 0.44 -6.12 8.83
N ALA A 116 0.18 -5.78 7.56
CA ALA A 116 0.60 -6.57 6.40
C ALA A 116 2.09 -6.43 6.04
N GLY A 117 2.89 -5.81 6.90
CA GLY A 117 4.34 -5.73 6.80
C GLY A 117 4.88 -4.50 6.08
N TYR A 118 4.06 -3.50 5.72
CA TYR A 118 4.58 -2.28 5.07
C TYR A 118 5.61 -1.59 5.96
N TYR A 119 6.66 -1.07 5.33
CA TYR A 119 7.75 -0.37 6.00
C TYR A 119 7.24 0.88 6.74
N SER A 120 7.61 0.97 8.00
CA SER A 120 7.41 2.12 8.86
C SER A 120 8.59 2.26 9.81
N ASP A 121 8.82 3.48 10.28
CA ASP A 121 9.74 3.73 11.39
C ASP A 121 9.02 3.30 12.69
N GLY A 122 9.42 2.17 13.26
CA GLY A 122 8.85 1.61 14.50
C GLY A 122 8.33 0.17 14.36
N GLU A 123 7.89 -0.40 15.48
CA GLU A 123 7.32 -1.75 15.53
C GLU A 123 5.96 -1.82 14.82
N ALA A 124 5.68 -2.97 14.20
CA ALA A 124 4.38 -3.23 13.59
C ALA A 124 3.29 -3.21 14.67
N PRO A 125 2.09 -2.67 14.39
CA PRO A 125 1.02 -2.60 15.37
C PRO A 125 0.60 -4.02 15.82
N ASP A 126 0.37 -4.18 17.12
CA ASP A 126 -0.06 -5.45 17.69
C ASP A 126 -1.55 -5.75 17.39
N ALA A 127 -1.98 -6.98 17.68
CA ALA A 127 -3.35 -7.41 17.41
C ALA A 127 -4.42 -6.57 18.13
N GLN A 128 -4.11 -5.98 19.30
CA GLN A 128 -5.05 -5.12 20.02
C GLN A 128 -5.17 -3.75 19.34
N GLN A 129 -4.05 -3.19 18.86
CA GLN A 129 -4.00 -1.93 18.13
C GLN A 129 -4.73 -2.04 16.78
N ILE A 130 -4.56 -3.16 16.08
CA ILE A 130 -5.26 -3.44 14.81
C ILE A 130 -6.79 -3.53 15.04
N ALA A 131 -7.22 -4.23 16.09
CA ALA A 131 -8.65 -4.36 16.43
C ALA A 131 -9.28 -3.04 16.90
N ALA A 132 -8.49 -2.15 17.53
CA ALA A 132 -8.94 -0.84 17.98
C ALA A 132 -9.07 0.18 16.83
N ALA A 133 -8.38 -0.04 15.71
CA ALA A 133 -8.43 0.83 14.54
C ALA A 133 -9.81 0.74 13.87
N LYS A 134 -10.70 1.66 14.25
CA LYS A 134 -12.02 1.83 13.65
C LYS A 134 -11.99 2.93 12.60
N GLY A 135 -12.52 2.59 11.44
CA GLY A 135 -12.76 3.50 10.35
C GLY A 135 -14.14 4.14 10.50
N ARG A 136 -14.54 4.87 9.48
CA ARG A 136 -15.62 5.86 9.59
C ARG A 136 -16.96 5.30 10.07
N ASP A 137 -17.64 6.07 10.91
CA ASP A 137 -19.09 6.30 10.81
C ASP A 137 -19.29 7.51 9.87
N LEU A 138 -19.93 7.31 8.71
CA LEU A 138 -20.35 8.39 7.79
C LEU A 138 -21.81 8.18 7.40
#